data_AF-A0A8C7BQZ9-F1
#
_entry.id   AF-A0A8C7BQZ9-F1
#
_cell.length_a   1.000
_cell.length_b   1.000
_cell.length_c   1.000
_cell.angle_alpha   90.00
_cell.angle_beta   90.00
_cell.angle_gamma   90.00
#
_symmetry.space_group_name_H-M   'P 1'
#
loop_
_entity.id
_entity.type
_entity.pdbx_description
1 polymer ?
#
loop_
_entity_poly.entity_id
_entity_poly.type
_entity_poly.pdbx_seq_one_letter_code
_entity_poly.pdbx_strand_id
1 'polypeptide(L)'
;MLLAFASLLGCLLTSSHAKVYSRCELAKVLHDFGLEGYRGSTLADWVCLAYFTSGFNTAAVDHEADGSTNNGIFQINSRKWCKNLDPEVPNLCQMYCSDLLNPNLKNTVICAMKITQQPQGLASWEAWRRHCQGKDLSDWVDGCDL
;
A
#
# COMPACT_ATOMS: atom_id res chain seq x y z
N MET A 1 -34.18 -25.63 33.81
CA MET A 1 -33.31 -24.51 34.20
C MET A 1 -31.88 -25.04 34.13
N LEU A 2 -31.03 -24.78 33.14
CA LEU A 2 -30.96 -23.75 32.11
C LEU A 2 -30.55 -24.38 30.76
N LEU A 3 -30.99 -23.73 29.68
CA LEU A 3 -30.77 -24.08 28.29
C LEU A 3 -29.29 -23.94 27.89
N ALA A 4 -28.89 -24.82 26.97
CA ALA A 4 -27.63 -24.83 26.27
C ALA A 4 -27.34 -23.51 25.56
N PHE A 5 -26.11 -23.00 25.71
CA PHE A 5 -25.50 -22.09 24.75
C PHE A 5 -24.02 -22.45 24.60
N ALA A 6 -23.76 -23.43 23.73
CA ALA A 6 -22.47 -23.59 23.09
C ALA A 6 -22.24 -22.37 22.19
N SER A 7 -21.57 -21.34 22.71
CA SER A 7 -21.15 -20.21 21.89
C SER A 7 -19.86 -20.59 21.16
N LEU A 8 -20.02 -21.25 20.01
CA LEU A 8 -18.98 -21.30 18.98
C LEU A 8 -18.80 -19.87 18.48
N LEU A 9 -17.83 -19.17 19.06
CA LEU A 9 -17.34 -17.90 18.53
C LEU A 9 -16.64 -18.23 17.21
N GLY A 10 -17.40 -18.21 16.11
CA GLY A 10 -16.88 -18.39 14.77
C GLY A 10 -15.83 -17.32 14.49
N CYS A 11 -14.56 -17.72 14.44
CA CYS A 11 -13.53 -16.92 13.80
C CYS A 11 -13.97 -16.71 12.35
N LEU A 12 -14.50 -15.52 12.05
CA LEU A 12 -14.54 -15.01 10.69
C LEU A 12 -13.08 -14.87 10.25
N LEU A 13 -12.52 -15.96 9.72
CA LEU A 13 -11.32 -15.91 8.91
C LEU A 13 -11.73 -15.10 7.68
N THR A 14 -11.50 -13.79 7.72
CA THR A 14 -11.51 -12.99 6.51
C THR A 14 -10.42 -13.59 5.63
N SER A 15 -10.83 -14.37 4.63
CA SER A 15 -9.95 -14.84 3.58
C SER A 15 -9.37 -13.61 2.90
N SER A 16 -8.17 -13.21 3.33
CA SER A 16 -7.36 -12.20 2.66
C SER A 16 -6.96 -12.79 1.31
N HIS A 17 -7.84 -12.65 0.31
CA HIS A 17 -7.52 -13.05 -1.05
C HIS A 17 -6.50 -12.07 -1.59
N ALA A 18 -5.25 -12.50 -1.76
CA ALA A 18 -4.24 -11.70 -2.44
C ALA A 18 -4.80 -11.16 -3.78
N LYS A 19 -4.61 -9.86 -4.02
CA LYS A 19 -5.11 -9.18 -5.22
C LYS A 19 -3.96 -8.59 -6.01
N VAL A 20 -3.95 -8.84 -7.31
CA VAL A 20 -3.13 -8.09 -8.27
C VAL A 20 -4.08 -7.22 -9.06
N TYR A 21 -3.94 -5.90 -8.92
CA TYR A 21 -4.77 -4.96 -9.65
C TYR A 21 -4.35 -4.88 -11.12
N SER A 22 -5.31 -4.64 -12.01
CA SER A 22 -4.98 -4.12 -13.35
C SER A 22 -4.63 -2.63 -13.29
N ARG A 23 -3.96 -2.10 -14.31
CA ARG A 23 -3.54 -0.68 -14.38
C ARG A 23 -4.70 0.28 -14.16
N CYS A 24 -5.77 0.17 -14.93
CA CYS A 24 -6.91 1.09 -14.83
C CYS A 24 -7.78 0.84 -13.59
N GLU A 25 -7.89 -0.40 -13.13
CA GLU A 25 -8.59 -0.69 -11.87
C GLU A 25 -7.86 -0.02 -10.70
N LEU A 26 -6.53 -0.09 -10.66
CA LEU A 26 -5.75 0.61 -9.65
C LEU A 26 -5.89 2.13 -9.78
N ALA A 27 -5.77 2.67 -11.01
CA ALA A 27 -5.92 4.09 -11.26
C ALA A 27 -7.26 4.61 -10.73
N LYS A 28 -8.36 3.93 -11.03
CA LYS A 28 -9.69 4.29 -10.52
C LYS A 28 -9.75 4.25 -8.99
N VAL A 29 -9.26 3.19 -8.35
CA VAL A 29 -9.25 3.09 -6.89
C VAL A 29 -8.44 4.20 -6.24
N LEU A 30 -7.25 4.51 -6.77
CA LEU A 30 -6.40 5.58 -6.24
C LEU A 30 -6.99 6.97 -6.49
N HIS A 31 -7.68 7.17 -7.61
CA HIS A 31 -8.46 8.36 -7.89
C HIS A 31 -9.60 8.55 -6.88
N ASP A 32 -10.37 7.49 -6.60
CA ASP A 32 -11.47 7.49 -5.63
C ASP A 32 -10.97 7.78 -4.20
N PHE A 33 -9.72 7.42 -3.88
CA PHE A 33 -9.06 7.80 -2.63
C PHE A 33 -8.51 9.24 -2.61
N GLY A 34 -8.61 9.99 -3.71
CA GLY A 34 -8.19 11.38 -3.81
C GLY A 34 -6.68 11.58 -3.96
N LEU A 35 -5.98 10.64 -4.61
CA LEU A 35 -4.54 10.76 -4.84
C LEU A 35 -4.16 11.61 -6.06
N GLU A 36 -5.09 11.90 -6.98
CA GLU A 36 -4.84 12.85 -8.06
C GLU A 36 -4.53 14.25 -7.51
N GLY A 37 -3.36 14.77 -7.85
CA GLY A 37 -2.86 16.05 -7.35
C GLY A 37 -2.38 16.07 -5.90
N TYR A 38 -2.45 14.94 -5.16
CA TYR A 38 -2.03 14.92 -3.76
C TYR A 38 -0.56 15.28 -3.62
N ARG A 39 -0.27 16.38 -2.91
CA ARG A 39 1.09 16.93 -2.74
C ARG A 39 1.80 17.18 -4.08
N GLY A 40 1.04 17.51 -5.13
CA GLY A 40 1.56 17.78 -6.47
C GLY A 40 1.96 16.54 -7.27
N SER A 41 1.63 15.33 -6.79
CA SER A 41 1.81 14.09 -7.53
C SER A 41 0.55 13.76 -8.33
N THR A 42 0.71 13.37 -9.59
CA THR A 42 -0.39 12.95 -10.47
C THR A 42 -0.82 11.52 -10.16
N LEU A 43 -2.01 11.10 -10.59
CA LEU A 43 -2.43 9.71 -10.48
C LEU A 43 -1.47 8.75 -11.22
N ALA A 44 -0.94 9.18 -12.36
CA ALA A 44 0.06 8.44 -13.13
C ALA A 44 1.34 8.17 -12.33
N ASP A 45 1.78 9.11 -11.48
CA ASP A 45 2.92 8.91 -10.58
C ASP A 45 2.67 7.75 -9.61
N TRP A 46 1.48 7.71 -9.02
CA TRP A 46 1.10 6.67 -8.05
C TRP A 46 0.96 5.29 -8.70
N VAL A 47 0.36 5.24 -9.89
CA VAL A 47 0.24 3.99 -10.66
C VAL A 47 1.63 3.50 -11.10
N CYS A 48 2.50 4.40 -11.59
CA CYS A 48 3.89 4.04 -11.93
C CYS A 48 4.65 3.51 -10.71
N LEU A 49 4.55 4.19 -9.55
CA LEU A 49 5.15 3.73 -8.30
C LEU A 49 4.70 2.30 -7.98
N ALA A 50 3.40 2.04 -7.92
CA ALA A 50 2.84 0.74 -7.56
C ALA A 50 3.32 -0.39 -8.49
N TYR A 51 3.48 -0.11 -9.78
CA TYR A 51 4.00 -1.08 -10.74
C TYR A 51 5.46 -1.44 -10.42
N PHE A 52 6.32 -0.45 -10.27
CA PHE A 52 7.75 -0.70 -10.07
C PHE A 52 8.10 -1.17 -8.65
N THR A 53 7.21 -0.99 -7.67
CA THR A 53 7.40 -1.57 -6.33
C THR A 53 6.90 -3.00 -6.24
N SER A 54 5.74 -3.34 -6.81
CA SER A 54 5.09 -4.64 -6.51
C SER A 54 4.47 -5.34 -7.72
N GLY A 55 4.50 -4.73 -8.91
CA GLY A 55 3.71 -5.21 -10.04
C GLY A 55 2.21 -5.22 -9.74
N PHE A 56 1.72 -4.25 -8.97
CA PHE A 56 0.32 -4.11 -8.52
C PHE A 56 -0.18 -5.18 -7.54
N ASN A 57 0.70 -6.01 -6.98
CA ASN A 57 0.34 -7.06 -6.04
C ASN A 57 0.18 -6.51 -4.61
N THR A 58 -1.04 -6.57 -4.07
CA THR A 58 -1.32 -6.12 -2.69
C THR A 58 -0.69 -7.00 -1.62
N ALA A 59 -0.38 -8.26 -1.93
CA ALA A 59 0.23 -9.21 -1.00
C ALA A 59 1.75 -9.32 -1.16
N ALA A 60 2.39 -8.42 -1.93
CA ALA A 60 3.83 -8.43 -2.10
C ALA A 60 4.55 -8.16 -0.78
N VAL A 61 5.51 -9.03 -0.44
CA VAL A 61 6.40 -8.87 0.71
C VAL A 61 7.81 -9.15 0.24
N ASP A 62 8.72 -8.24 0.55
CA ASP A 62 10.15 -8.39 0.32
C ASP A 62 10.92 -8.25 1.64
N HIS A 63 12.05 -8.94 1.74
CA HIS A 63 12.85 -9.07 2.96
C HIS A 63 14.22 -8.43 2.78
N GLU A 64 14.50 -7.42 3.59
CA GLU A 64 15.79 -6.72 3.58
C GLU A 64 16.83 -7.45 4.44
N ALA A 65 18.11 -7.22 4.14
CA ALA A 65 19.22 -7.86 4.85
C ALA A 65 19.28 -7.52 6.35
N ASP A 66 18.70 -6.40 6.77
CA ASP A 66 18.62 -5.99 8.17
C ASP A 66 17.42 -6.59 8.93
N GLY A 67 16.64 -7.46 8.28
CA GLY A 67 15.46 -8.10 8.84
C GLY A 67 14.18 -7.27 8.73
N SER A 68 14.24 -6.03 8.22
CA SER A 68 13.03 -5.28 7.89
C SER A 68 12.31 -5.87 6.67
N THR A 69 11.03 -5.54 6.53
CA THR A 69 10.17 -6.03 5.45
C THR A 69 9.57 -4.86 4.69
N ASN A 70 9.48 -4.98 3.36
CA ASN A 70 8.75 -4.07 2.50
C ASN A 70 7.38 -4.68 2.20
N ASN A 71 6.29 -3.95 2.49
CA ASN A 71 4.96 -4.54 2.57
C ASN A 71 3.96 -3.89 1.59
N GLY A 72 3.23 -4.75 0.89
CA GLY A 72 2.07 -4.41 0.08
C GLY A 72 2.39 -3.72 -1.23
N ILE A 73 1.36 -3.14 -1.85
CA ILE A 73 1.44 -2.61 -3.22
C ILE A 73 2.49 -1.50 -3.39
N PHE A 74 2.73 -0.72 -2.34
CA PHE A 74 3.73 0.36 -2.31
C PHE A 74 5.02 -0.02 -1.57
N GLN A 75 5.21 -1.29 -1.18
CA GLN A 75 6.44 -1.77 -0.52
C GLN A 75 6.87 -0.90 0.67
N ILE A 76 5.93 -0.62 1.58
CA ILE A 76 6.15 0.24 2.74
C ILE A 76 6.97 -0.52 3.80
N ASN A 77 8.10 0.06 4.20
CA ASN A 77 9.10 -0.63 5.01
C ASN A 77 8.80 -0.63 6.53
N SER A 78 8.94 -1.78 7.18
CA SER A 78 8.68 -2.03 8.61
C SER A 78 9.71 -1.41 9.57
N ARG A 79 10.87 -0.98 9.08
CA ARG A 79 11.90 -0.28 9.89
C ARG A 79 11.38 1.05 10.45
N LYS A 80 10.36 1.65 9.81
CA LYS A 80 9.90 3.01 10.15
C LYS A 80 8.38 3.17 10.16
N TRP A 81 7.67 2.58 9.21
CA TRP A 81 6.31 3.02 8.89
C TRP A 81 5.22 2.17 9.54
N CYS A 82 5.38 0.86 9.55
CA CYS A 82 4.47 -0.09 10.20
C CYS A 82 5.26 -0.97 11.18
N LYS A 83 4.58 -1.67 12.08
CA LYS A 83 5.23 -2.65 12.96
C LYS A 83 4.85 -4.08 12.63
N ASN A 84 5.78 -4.99 12.86
CA ASN A 84 5.50 -6.41 12.97
C ASN A 84 5.20 -6.74 14.44
N LEU A 85 5.49 -7.96 14.89
CA LEU A 85 5.41 -8.33 16.31
C LEU A 85 6.54 -7.72 17.15
N ASP A 86 7.56 -7.13 16.52
CA ASP A 86 8.63 -6.39 17.17
C ASP A 86 8.11 -5.04 17.71
N PRO A 87 8.16 -4.81 19.04
CA PRO A 87 7.69 -3.56 19.64
C PRO A 87 8.66 -2.38 19.47
N GLU A 88 9.93 -2.59 19.08
CA GLU A 88 11.00 -1.59 19.08
C GLU A 88 11.14 -0.81 17.76
N VAL A 89 10.03 -0.51 17.08
CA VAL A 89 10.04 0.29 15.82
C VAL A 89 9.19 1.56 15.91
N PRO A 90 9.56 2.66 15.21
CA PRO A 90 8.83 3.94 15.30
C PRO A 90 7.34 3.85 14.95
N ASN A 91 6.97 2.92 14.05
CA ASN A 91 5.59 2.67 13.62
C ASN A 91 4.81 3.97 13.28
N LEU A 92 5.37 4.78 12.40
CA LEU A 92 4.83 6.12 12.15
C LEU A 92 3.41 6.10 11.58
N CYS A 93 2.98 5.06 10.88
CA CYS A 93 1.60 4.90 10.40
C CYS A 93 0.66 4.27 11.44
N GLN A 94 1.16 3.89 12.62
CA GLN A 94 0.38 3.35 13.73
C GLN A 94 -0.46 2.11 13.36
N MET A 95 0.12 1.18 12.61
CA MET A 95 -0.56 -0.01 12.10
C MET A 95 0.38 -1.22 12.03
N TYR A 96 -0.18 -2.43 11.92
CA TYR A 96 0.62 -3.61 11.64
C TYR A 96 0.97 -3.67 10.16
N CYS A 97 2.14 -4.20 9.82
CA CYS A 97 2.52 -4.34 8.41
C CYS A 97 1.60 -5.30 7.65
N SER A 98 0.96 -6.25 8.35
CA SER A 98 -0.08 -7.11 7.78
C SER A 98 -1.30 -6.33 7.29
N ASP A 99 -1.59 -5.16 7.86
CA ASP A 99 -2.72 -4.31 7.43
C ASP A 99 -2.49 -3.72 6.03
N LEU A 100 -1.24 -3.64 5.59
CA LEU A 100 -0.84 -3.16 4.27
C LEU A 100 -0.95 -4.23 3.18
N LEU A 101 -1.14 -5.50 3.58
CA LEU A 101 -1.32 -6.63 2.66
C LEU A 101 -2.78 -6.83 2.24
N ASN A 102 -3.67 -6.00 2.77
CA ASN A 102 -5.10 -6.08 2.51
C ASN A 102 -5.41 -5.70 1.04
N PRO A 103 -6.27 -6.45 0.34
CA PRO A 103 -6.75 -6.06 -1.00
C PRO A 103 -7.45 -4.70 -1.02
N ASN A 104 -8.11 -4.33 0.07
CA ASN A 104 -8.65 -2.99 0.26
C ASN A 104 -7.49 -2.03 0.63
N LEU A 105 -7.19 -1.10 -0.27
CA LEU A 105 -6.03 -0.23 -0.17
C LEU A 105 -6.15 0.90 0.86
N LYS A 106 -7.24 1.00 1.64
CA LYS A 106 -7.46 2.13 2.57
C LYS A 106 -6.28 2.39 3.50
N ASN A 107 -5.79 1.38 4.21
CA ASN A 107 -4.67 1.54 5.15
C ASN A 107 -3.37 1.88 4.41
N THR A 108 -3.14 1.21 3.27
CA THR A 108 -1.98 1.43 2.41
C THR A 108 -1.93 2.86 1.87
N VAL A 109 -3.05 3.40 1.40
CA VAL A 109 -3.15 4.78 0.92
C VAL A 109 -2.94 5.78 2.05
N ILE A 110 -3.56 5.58 3.22
CA ILE A 110 -3.36 6.46 4.39
C ILE A 110 -1.87 6.54 4.76
N CYS A 111 -1.18 5.40 4.81
CA CYS A 111 0.24 5.37 5.14
C CYS A 111 1.09 6.02 4.03
N ALA A 112 0.81 5.74 2.76
CA ALA A 112 1.53 6.36 1.63
C ALA A 112 1.34 7.89 1.56
N MET A 113 0.15 8.40 1.87
CA MET A 113 -0.10 9.84 2.03
C MET A 113 0.74 10.44 3.16
N LYS A 114 0.87 9.73 4.30
CA LYS A 114 1.73 10.18 5.40
C LYS A 114 3.21 10.21 5.03
N ILE A 115 3.68 9.23 4.24
CA ILE A 115 5.06 9.21 3.73
C ILE A 115 5.31 10.39 2.79
N THR A 116 4.38 10.67 1.86
CA THR A 116 4.52 11.78 0.89
C THR A 116 4.36 13.17 1.49
N GLN A 117 3.94 13.28 2.75
CA GLN A 117 4.04 14.54 3.51
C GLN A 117 5.48 14.88 3.89
N GLN A 118 6.40 13.92 3.92
CA GLN A 118 7.82 14.18 4.17
C GLN A 118 8.42 15.04 3.04
N PRO A 119 9.53 15.77 3.28
CA PRO A 119 10.11 16.68 2.29
C PRO A 119 10.45 16.06 0.93
N GLN A 120 10.69 14.74 0.89
CA GLN A 120 11.01 14.03 -0.34
C GLN A 120 9.78 13.65 -1.17
N GLY A 121 8.56 13.72 -0.64
CA GLY A 121 7.36 13.29 -1.37
C GLY A 121 7.46 11.84 -1.85
N LEU A 122 7.06 11.58 -3.11
CA LEU A 122 7.22 10.27 -3.77
C LEU A 122 8.68 9.87 -3.99
N ALA A 123 9.61 10.82 -3.98
CA ALA A 123 11.03 10.51 -4.00
C ALA A 123 11.51 9.80 -2.73
N SER A 124 10.64 9.54 -1.74
CA SER A 124 10.94 8.60 -0.65
C SER A 124 11.11 7.16 -1.15
N TRP A 125 10.49 6.79 -2.29
CA TRP A 125 10.62 5.47 -2.90
C TRP A 125 11.69 5.45 -3.97
N GLU A 126 12.68 4.57 -3.80
CA GLU A 126 13.76 4.39 -4.78
C GLU A 126 13.27 3.94 -6.15
N ALA A 127 12.28 3.03 -6.17
CA ALA A 127 11.64 2.56 -7.39
C ALA A 127 11.05 3.73 -8.21
N TRP A 128 10.34 4.66 -7.56
CA TRP A 128 9.79 5.82 -8.24
C TRP A 128 10.88 6.77 -8.74
N ARG A 129 11.92 7.05 -7.95
CA ARG A 129 13.07 7.87 -8.39
C ARG A 129 13.74 7.30 -9.65
N ARG A 130 13.91 5.98 -9.72
CA ARG A 130 14.61 5.31 -10.83
C ARG A 130 13.74 5.17 -12.08
N HIS A 131 12.46 4.89 -11.89
CA HIS A 131 11.62 4.42 -12.99
C HIS A 131 10.54 5.40 -13.43
N CYS A 132 10.15 6.36 -12.58
CA CYS A 132 9.02 7.27 -12.82
C CYS A 132 9.44 8.75 -12.87
N GLN A 133 10.33 9.17 -11.96
CA GLN A 133 10.68 10.58 -11.80
C GLN A 133 11.22 11.21 -13.08
N GLY A 134 10.64 12.36 -13.47
CA GLY A 134 11.10 13.15 -14.62
C GLY A 134 10.77 12.54 -15.98
N LYS A 135 9.90 11.53 -16.04
CA LYS A 135 9.42 10.92 -17.29
C LYS A 135 8.01 11.39 -17.62
N ASP A 136 7.64 11.25 -18.88
CA ASP A 136 6.23 11.27 -19.26
C ASP A 136 5.57 9.98 -18.76
N LEU A 137 4.53 10.15 -17.95
CA LEU A 137 3.80 9.06 -17.31
C LEU A 137 2.35 8.95 -17.82
N SER A 138 1.97 9.72 -18.85
CA SER A 138 0.59 9.76 -19.37
C SER A 138 0.03 8.37 -19.70
N ASP A 139 0.85 7.48 -20.27
CA ASP A 139 0.50 6.09 -20.59
C ASP A 139 -0.01 5.28 -19.37
N TRP A 140 0.38 5.65 -18.14
CA TRP A 140 -0.07 4.94 -16.93
C TRP A 140 -1.56 5.09 -16.67
N VAL A 141 -2.19 6.15 -17.16
CA VAL A 141 -3.63 6.42 -16.99
C VAL A 141 -4.37 6.53 -18.32
N ASP A 142 -3.66 6.46 -19.46
CA ASP A 142 -4.28 6.50 -20.78
C ASP A 142 -5.31 5.37 -20.96
N GLY A 143 -6.46 5.72 -21.54
CA GLY A 143 -7.60 4.82 -21.75
C GLY A 143 -8.34 4.33 -20.50
N CYS A 144 -8.05 4.87 -19.31
CA CYS A 144 -8.78 4.51 -18.08
C CYS A 144 -10.05 5.35 -17.91
N ASP A 145 -11.12 4.72 -17.41
CA ASP A 145 -12.37 5.38 -17.01
C ASP A 145 -12.32 5.70 -15.50
N LEU A 146 -12.05 6.97 -15.17
CA LEU A 146 -11.74 7.45 -13.82
C LEU A 146 -12.96 8.03 -13.12
#